data_AF-A0A1B6FQ95-F1
#
_entry.id   AF-A0A1B6FQ95-F1
#
_cell.length_a   1.000
_cell.length_b   1.000
_cell.length_c   1.000
_cell.angle_alpha   90.00
_cell.angle_beta   90.00
_cell.angle_gamma   90.00
#
_symmetry.space_group_name_H-M   'P 1'
#
loop_
_entity.id
_entity.type
_entity.pdbx_description
1 polymer ?
#
loop_
_entity_poly.entity_id
_entity_poly.type
_entity_poly.pdbx_seq_one_letter_code
_entity_poly.pdbx_strand_id
1 'polypeptide(L)'
;HASAITCSQHVAQVPENLWTKIQEAGEKQLDNLFSKSTWPINGGQLLEGSDNESNRDLLLTGHEDGSIKFWDASGVALRLLYKMTTSNLFSGDESKDCSFPLSDELSNEDEEEEWPSFK
;
A
#
# COMPACT_ATOMS: atom_id res chain seq x y z
N HIS A 1 3.20 -12.70 -6.65
CA HIS A 1 3.25 -11.22 -6.57
C HIS A 1 1.91 -10.64 -6.97
N ALA A 2 1.49 -9.51 -6.40
CA ALA A 2 0.22 -8.86 -6.74
C ALA A 2 0.22 -8.19 -8.14
N SER A 3 1.41 -7.83 -8.63
CA SER A 3 1.71 -7.37 -9.99
C SER A 3 3.16 -7.74 -10.29
N ALA A 4 3.51 -7.98 -11.56
CA ALA A 4 4.86 -8.38 -11.97
C ALA A 4 5.88 -7.29 -11.61
N ILE A 5 7.04 -7.70 -11.08
CA ILE A 5 8.13 -6.76 -10.81
C ILE A 5 8.88 -6.52 -12.12
N THR A 6 9.05 -5.26 -12.49
CA THR A 6 9.74 -4.85 -13.72
C THR A 6 11.14 -4.31 -13.44
N CYS A 7 11.34 -3.67 -12.27
CA CYS A 7 12.63 -3.17 -11.84
C CYS A 7 12.74 -3.13 -10.31
N SER A 8 13.97 -3.07 -9.81
CA SER A 8 14.26 -2.94 -8.38
C SER A 8 15.46 -2.03 -8.16
N GLN A 9 15.43 -1.23 -7.10
CA GLN A 9 16.52 -0.35 -6.70
C GLN A 9 16.76 -0.46 -5.20
N HIS A 10 18.01 -0.69 -4.80
CA HIS A 10 18.43 -0.67 -3.41
C HIS A 10 19.02 0.69 -3.05
N VAL A 11 18.69 1.20 -1.87
CA VAL A 11 19.23 2.44 -1.29
C VAL A 11 19.62 2.16 0.15
N ALA A 12 20.93 2.17 0.40
CA ALA A 12 21.47 1.96 1.75
C ALA A 12 21.50 3.27 2.55
N GLN A 13 21.55 3.15 3.89
CA GLN A 13 21.81 4.27 4.81
C GLN A 13 20.89 5.48 4.59
N VAL A 14 19.59 5.24 4.50
CA VAL A 14 18.57 6.27 4.29
C VAL A 14 18.58 7.26 5.48
N PRO A 15 18.65 8.57 5.23
CA PRO A 15 18.60 9.57 6.29
C PRO A 15 17.34 9.46 7.13
N GLU A 16 17.48 9.69 8.44
CA GLU A 16 16.38 9.54 9.39
C GLU A 16 15.15 10.37 9.04
N ASN A 17 15.36 11.63 8.66
CA ASN A 17 14.27 12.53 8.27
C ASN A 17 13.45 12.00 7.10
N LEU A 18 14.08 11.31 6.15
CA LEU A 18 13.38 10.73 5.00
C LEU A 18 12.66 9.45 5.41
N TRP A 19 13.32 8.61 6.20
CA TRP A 19 12.75 7.37 6.72
C TRP A 19 11.44 7.62 7.48
N THR A 20 11.45 8.54 8.44
CA THR A 20 10.27 8.88 9.25
C THR A 20 9.13 9.39 8.38
N LYS A 21 9.42 10.24 7.38
CA LYS A 21 8.39 10.73 6.44
C LYS A 21 7.76 9.62 5.61
N ILE A 22 8.56 8.65 5.14
CA ILE A 22 8.03 7.50 4.38
C ILE A 22 7.12 6.65 5.28
N GLN A 23 7.55 6.38 6.51
CA GLN A 23 6.75 5.61 7.47
C GLN A 23 5.43 6.32 7.81
N GLU A 24 5.48 7.60 8.15
CA GLU A 24 4.27 8.40 8.45
C GLU A 24 3.31 8.46 7.25
N ALA A 25 3.83 8.61 6.03
CA ALA A 25 3.01 8.60 4.81
C ALA A 25 2.36 7.23 4.58
N GLY A 26 3.09 6.16 4.84
CA GLY A 26 2.59 4.78 4.81
C GLY A 26 1.48 4.53 5.81
N GLU A 27 1.69 4.88 7.07
CA GLU A 27 0.69 4.73 8.14
C GLU A 27 -0.59 5.51 7.81
N LYS A 28 -0.46 6.76 7.32
CA LYS A 28 -1.61 7.56 6.86
C LYS A 28 -2.36 6.92 5.68
N GLN A 29 -1.65 6.26 4.77
CA GLN A 29 -2.27 5.54 3.64
C GLN A 29 -3.10 4.34 4.13
N LEU A 30 -2.74 3.74 5.26
CA LEU A 30 -3.32 2.48 5.75
C LEU A 30 -4.32 2.66 6.92
N ASP A 31 -4.38 3.84 7.56
CA ASP A 31 -5.09 4.07 8.84
C ASP A 31 -6.59 3.69 8.83
N ASN A 32 -7.27 3.85 7.68
CA ASN A 32 -8.69 3.51 7.53
C ASN A 32 -8.94 2.21 6.77
N LEU A 33 -7.90 1.53 6.29
CA LEU A 33 -8.00 0.32 5.46
C LEU A 33 -7.67 -0.95 6.24
N PHE A 34 -6.80 -0.86 7.25
CA PHE A 34 -6.28 -2.02 7.99
C PHE A 34 -6.61 -1.98 9.47
N SER A 35 -6.59 -3.14 10.11
CA SER A 35 -6.78 -3.26 11.56
C SER A 35 -5.59 -2.64 12.31
N LYS A 36 -5.89 -2.00 13.44
CA LYS A 36 -4.91 -1.47 14.40
C LYS A 36 -4.42 -2.53 15.40
N SER A 37 -4.97 -3.75 15.34
CA SER A 37 -4.54 -4.85 16.19
C SER A 37 -3.10 -5.24 15.89
N THR A 38 -2.35 -5.62 16.93
CA THR A 38 -1.01 -6.16 16.79
C THR A 38 -1.03 -7.49 16.03
N TRP A 39 0.09 -7.81 15.37
CA TRP A 39 0.22 -9.08 14.64
C TRP A 39 0.09 -10.27 15.61
N PRO A 40 -0.87 -11.19 15.38
CA PRO A 40 -1.20 -12.23 16.36
C PRO A 40 -0.21 -13.39 16.37
N ILE A 41 0.59 -13.56 15.31
CA ILE A 41 1.57 -14.65 15.19
C ILE A 41 2.93 -14.13 15.64
N ASN A 42 3.11 -14.04 16.96
CA ASN A 42 4.29 -13.49 17.63
C ASN A 42 5.11 -14.53 18.42
N GLY A 43 4.95 -15.82 18.11
CA GLY A 43 5.71 -16.90 18.77
C GLY A 43 7.17 -16.95 18.33
N GLY A 44 8.03 -17.52 19.19
CA GLY A 44 9.47 -17.67 18.94
C GLY A 44 10.31 -16.49 19.47
N GLN A 45 11.63 -16.59 19.35
CA GLN A 45 12.58 -15.54 19.73
C GLN A 45 13.60 -15.33 18.61
N LEU A 46 13.75 -14.09 18.15
CA LEU A 46 14.81 -13.71 17.23
C LEU A 46 16.09 -13.45 18.03
N LEU A 47 17.11 -14.30 17.84
CA LEU A 47 18.37 -14.22 18.59
C LEU A 47 19.40 -13.27 17.94
N GLU A 48 19.24 -12.96 16.65
CA GLU A 48 20.16 -12.14 15.84
C GLU A 48 19.46 -10.89 15.26
N GLY A 49 18.94 -10.01 16.11
CA GLY A 49 18.06 -8.92 15.65
C GLY A 49 18.20 -7.54 16.28
N SER A 50 19.07 -7.34 17.27
CA SER A 50 19.12 -6.08 18.03
C SER A 50 20.08 -5.01 17.50
N ASP A 51 20.96 -5.33 16.55
CA ASP A 51 22.11 -4.46 16.21
C ASP A 51 21.91 -3.54 14.99
N ASN A 52 20.74 -3.59 14.33
CA ASN A 52 20.52 -2.91 13.05
C ASN A 52 19.76 -1.57 13.14
N GLU A 53 19.61 -0.94 14.32
CA GLU A 53 19.00 0.41 14.40
C GLU A 53 19.76 1.47 13.58
N SER A 54 21.02 1.19 13.21
CA SER A 54 21.89 2.12 12.47
C SER A 54 21.79 2.02 10.95
N ASN A 55 21.36 0.88 10.39
CA ASN A 55 21.35 0.65 8.94
C ASN A 55 19.92 0.66 8.41
N ARG A 56 19.44 1.85 8.01
CA ARG A 56 18.13 2.00 7.37
C ARG A 56 18.27 1.76 5.87
N ASP A 57 18.00 0.53 5.45
CA ASP A 57 18.12 0.13 4.06
C ASP A 57 16.74 0.00 3.42
N LEU A 58 16.61 0.56 2.23
CA LEU A 58 15.35 0.66 1.52
C LEU A 58 15.45 -0.03 0.16
N LEU A 59 14.53 -0.96 -0.07
CA LEU A 59 14.36 -1.60 -1.37
C LEU A 59 13.12 -1.02 -2.04
N LEU A 60 13.30 -0.50 -3.25
CA LEU A 60 12.23 -0.04 -4.12
C LEU A 60 11.94 -1.13 -5.14
N THR A 61 10.68 -1.49 -5.32
CA THR A 61 10.25 -2.38 -6.42
C THR A 61 9.23 -1.67 -7.30
N GLY A 62 9.53 -1.56 -8.59
CA GLY A 62 8.61 -1.09 -9.61
C GLY A 62 7.81 -2.25 -10.17
N HIS A 63 6.52 -2.03 -10.37
CA HIS A 63 5.58 -3.04 -10.85
C HIS A 63 4.95 -2.63 -12.18
N GLU A 64 4.50 -3.64 -12.93
CA GLU A 64 3.84 -3.47 -14.23
C GLU A 64 2.55 -2.63 -14.15
N ASP A 65 1.85 -2.67 -13.01
CA ASP A 65 0.63 -1.87 -12.76
C ASP A 65 0.91 -0.37 -12.51
N GLY A 66 2.16 0.05 -12.63
CA GLY A 66 2.58 1.43 -12.32
C GLY A 66 2.67 1.72 -10.83
N SER A 67 2.66 0.69 -9.97
CA SER A 67 2.95 0.87 -8.55
C SER A 67 4.43 0.76 -8.23
N ILE A 68 4.87 1.56 -7.26
CA ILE A 68 6.20 1.49 -6.67
C ILE A 68 6.04 1.22 -5.18
N LYS A 69 6.67 0.15 -4.70
CA LYS A 69 6.61 -0.26 -3.30
C LYS A 69 7.95 -0.01 -2.62
N PHE A 70 7.85 0.53 -1.42
CA PHE A 70 8.98 0.87 -0.55
C PHE A 70 9.05 -0.20 0.54
N TRP A 71 10.15 -0.94 0.58
CA TRP A 71 10.35 -2.03 1.52
C TRP A 71 11.48 -1.70 2.48
N ASP A 72 11.27 -2.01 3.75
CA ASP A 72 12.28 -2.03 4.80
C ASP A 72 13.16 -3.26 4.62
N ALA A 73 14.39 -3.06 4.15
CA ALA A 73 15.38 -4.11 3.91
C ALA A 73 16.48 -4.14 4.99
N SER A 74 16.28 -3.40 6.09
CA SER A 74 17.25 -3.23 7.18
C SER A 74 17.47 -4.49 8.03
N GLY A 75 16.51 -5.41 8.00
CA GLY A 75 16.49 -6.58 8.86
C GLY A 75 16.05 -7.85 8.14
N VAL A 76 15.73 -8.87 8.93
CA VAL A 76 15.33 -10.19 8.43
C VAL A 76 13.95 -10.15 7.75
N ALA A 77 13.06 -9.29 8.24
CA ALA A 77 11.71 -9.16 7.73
C ALA A 77 11.61 -8.01 6.71
N LEU A 78 11.34 -8.35 5.45
CA LEU A 78 11.07 -7.37 4.41
C LEU A 78 9.66 -6.81 4.57
N ARG A 79 9.54 -5.62 5.18
CA ARG A 79 8.25 -5.00 5.51
C ARG A 79 7.89 -3.89 4.53
N LEU A 80 6.65 -3.87 4.03
CA LEU A 80 6.16 -2.78 3.20
C LEU A 80 5.98 -1.51 4.06
N LEU A 81 6.63 -0.43 3.68
CA LEU A 81 6.51 0.88 4.32
C LEU A 81 5.49 1.76 3.62
N TYR A 82 5.53 1.82 2.29
CA TYR A 82 4.69 2.72 1.50
C TYR A 82 4.45 2.17 0.09
N LYS A 83 3.28 2.49 -0.48
CA LYS A 83 2.97 2.22 -1.89
C LYS A 83 2.64 3.53 -2.60
N MET A 84 3.42 3.86 -3.62
CA MET A 84 3.12 4.92 -4.58
C MET A 84 2.43 4.31 -5.81
N THR A 85 1.41 4.97 -6.34
CA THR A 85 0.71 4.56 -7.55
C THR A 85 0.81 5.69 -8.57
N THR A 86 1.47 5.47 -9.71
CA THR A 86 1.62 6.50 -10.74
C THR A 86 0.49 6.49 -11.75
N SER A 87 -0.32 5.42 -11.82
CA SER A 87 -1.45 5.31 -12.75
C SER A 87 -2.46 6.45 -12.59
N ASN A 88 -2.66 6.95 -11.36
CA ASN A 88 -3.56 8.07 -11.05
C ASN A 88 -3.21 9.39 -11.77
N LEU A 89 -1.99 9.53 -12.26
CA LEU A 89 -1.55 10.72 -13.00
C LEU A 89 -1.94 10.68 -14.49
N PHE A 90 -2.37 9.51 -14.97
CA PHE A 90 -2.79 9.31 -16.34
C PHE A 90 -4.31 9.17 -16.37
N SER A 91 -5.00 10.08 -17.07
CA SER A 91 -6.40 9.86 -17.41
C SER A 91 -6.46 8.77 -18.47
N GLY A 92 -7.13 7.66 -18.18
CA GLY A 92 -7.62 6.78 -19.24
C GLY A 92 -8.61 7.57 -20.11
N ASP A 93 -8.64 7.29 -21.40
CA ASP A 93 -9.58 7.91 -22.34
C ASP A 93 -11.06 7.57 -22.02
N GLU A 94 -11.32 6.78 -20.97
CA GLU A 94 -12.65 6.41 -20.47
C GLU A 94 -13.28 7.46 -19.53
N SER A 95 -12.70 8.66 -19.41
CA SER A 95 -13.30 9.75 -18.62
C SER A 95 -14.21 10.68 -19.42
N LYS A 96 -14.79 10.20 -20.53
CA LYS A 96 -15.85 10.88 -21.30
C LYS A 96 -16.76 9.85 -21.94
N ASP A 97 -17.83 9.48 -21.24
CA ASP A 97 -19.15 9.09 -21.79
C ASP A 97 -19.90 8.21 -20.79
N CYS A 98 -20.19 8.77 -19.60
CA CYS A 98 -21.31 8.30 -18.78
C CYS A 98 -22.06 9.51 -18.21
N SER A 99 -22.32 10.52 -19.05
CA SER A 99 -23.47 11.40 -18.80
C SER A 99 -24.71 10.66 -19.28
N PHE A 100 -25.27 9.79 -18.43
CA PHE A 100 -26.69 9.46 -18.52
C PHE A 100 -27.45 10.56 -17.76
N PRO A 101 -28.22 11.42 -18.43
CA PRO A 101 -29.13 12.31 -17.74
C PRO A 101 -30.46 11.60 -17.46
N LEU A 102 -31.14 12.06 -16.39
CA LEU A 102 -32.52 11.76 -15.97
C LEU A 102 -32.64 10.45 -15.16
N SER A 103 -33.27 10.40 -13.98
CA SER A 103 -34.36 11.22 -13.46
C SER A 103 -34.42 11.20 -11.93
N ASP A 104 -34.81 12.36 -11.40
CA ASP A 104 -35.41 12.59 -10.09
C ASP A 104 -36.56 11.60 -9.80
N GLU A 105 -36.69 11.21 -8.52
CA GLU A 105 -37.77 10.44 -7.88
C GLU A 105 -38.09 9.01 -8.36
N LEU A 106 -37.56 7.99 -7.66
CA LEU A 106 -38.28 6.77 -7.26
C LEU A 106 -37.66 6.15 -5.98
N SER A 107 -38.42 6.27 -4.87
CA SER A 107 -38.56 5.36 -3.70
C SER A 107 -37.37 4.52 -3.16
N ASN A 108 -37.12 4.68 -1.86
CA ASN A 108 -36.23 3.92 -0.98
C ASN A 108 -36.59 2.41 -0.81
N GLU A 109 -36.41 1.54 -1.82
CA GLU A 109 -36.64 0.08 -1.64
C GLU A 109 -35.65 -0.86 -2.37
N ASP A 110 -34.46 -0.40 -2.81
CA ASP A 110 -33.45 -1.26 -3.48
C ASP A 110 -32.13 -1.41 -2.67
N GLU A 111 -32.19 -1.44 -1.33
CA GLU A 111 -31.07 -1.84 -0.45
C GLU A 111 -31.21 -3.28 0.08
N GLU A 112 -32.21 -4.04 -0.37
CA GLU A 112 -32.30 -5.46 -0.04
C GLU A 112 -31.32 -6.27 -0.91
N GLU A 113 -30.14 -6.50 -0.32
CA GLU A 113 -29.34 -7.70 -0.54
C GLU A 113 -28.65 -7.84 -1.91
N GLU A 114 -27.47 -7.22 -2.04
CA GLU A 114 -26.44 -7.66 -2.99
C GLU A 114 -25.91 -9.04 -2.53
N TRP A 115 -26.72 -10.09 -2.75
CA TRP A 115 -26.33 -11.48 -2.52
C TRP A 115 -25.65 -12.07 -3.76
N PRO A 116 -24.53 -12.79 -3.57
CA PRO A 116 -23.85 -12.95 -2.30
C PRO A 116 -23.00 -11.73 -1.96
N SER A 117 -22.83 -11.47 -0.66
CA SER A 117 -22.07 -10.33 -0.13
C SER A 117 -20.57 -10.50 -0.40
N PHE A 118 -20.17 -10.41 -1.65
CA PHE A 118 -18.79 -10.35 -2.06
C PHE A 118 -18.19 -9.03 -1.57
N LYS A 119 -16.97 -9.10 -1.05
CA LYS A 119 -16.16 -7.96 -0.66
C LYS A 119 -14.89 -7.95 -1.49
#